data_AF-A0A5J6G6U4-F1
#
_entry.id   AF-A0A5J6G6U4-F1
#
_cell.length_a   1.000
_cell.length_b   1.000
_cell.length_c   1.000
_cell.angle_alpha   90.00
_cell.angle_beta   90.00
_cell.angle_gamma   90.00
#
_symmetry.space_group_name_H-M   'P 1'
#
loop_
_entity.id
_entity.type
_entity.pdbx_description
1 polymer ?
#
loop_
_entity_poly.entity_id
_entity_poly.type
_entity_poly.pdbx_seq_one_letter_code
_entity_poly.pdbx_strand_id
1 'polypeptide(L)'
;MLAELRTHVARRLGLPQEEVFDGRPLSAVLVASPDAINSIDLLDAFAGALADVGVDDDVELPTMTLDHTAEDVVSALGKQLATASS
;
A
#
# COMPACT_ATOMS: atom_id res chain seq x y z
N MET A 1 -2.08 -3.64 12.92
CA MET A 1 -0.95 -3.32 12.01
C MET A 1 -1.27 -3.61 10.54
N LEU A 2 -1.17 -4.83 10.01
CA LEU A 2 -1.41 -5.04 8.56
C LEU A 2 -2.84 -4.74 8.09
N ALA A 3 -3.85 -5.09 8.89
CA ALA A 3 -5.25 -4.74 8.59
C ALA A 3 -5.49 -3.21 8.65
N GLU A 4 -4.83 -2.52 9.57
CA GLU A 4 -4.88 -1.05 9.66
C GLU A 4 -4.16 -0.43 8.46
N LEU A 5 -2.98 -0.92 8.09
CA LEU A 5 -2.25 -0.46 6.90
C LEU A 5 -3.11 -0.53 5.64
N ARG A 6 -3.79 -1.68 5.42
CA ARG A 6 -4.74 -1.83 4.30
C ARG A 6 -5.86 -0.78 4.33
N THR A 7 -6.37 -0.49 5.53
CA THR A 7 -7.39 0.56 5.73
C THR A 7 -6.86 1.94 5.35
N HIS A 8 -5.64 2.28 5.77
CA HIS A 8 -5.02 3.57 5.48
C HIS A 8 -4.67 3.74 4.00
N VAL A 9 -4.15 2.70 3.35
CA VAL A 9 -3.89 2.69 1.90
C VAL A 9 -5.19 2.93 1.13
N ALA A 10 -6.24 2.16 1.42
CA ALA A 10 -7.52 2.28 0.73
C ALA A 10 -8.16 3.67 0.92
N ARG A 11 -8.10 4.21 2.14
CA ARG A 11 -8.55 5.57 2.45
C ARG A 11 -7.80 6.63 1.64
N ARG A 12 -6.48 6.50 1.50
CA ARG A 12 -5.63 7.45 0.74
C ARG A 12 -5.82 7.36 -0.77
N LEU A 13 -6.27 6.21 -1.26
CA LEU A 13 -6.65 6.00 -2.65
C LEU A 13 -8.12 6.33 -2.91
N GLY A 14 -8.90 6.74 -1.91
CA GLY A 14 -10.33 7.03 -2.08
C GLY A 14 -11.15 5.82 -2.56
N LEU A 15 -10.68 4.60 -2.27
CA LEU A 15 -11.27 3.35 -2.74
C LEU A 15 -11.69 2.46 -1.56
N PRO A 16 -12.71 1.60 -1.74
CA PRO A 16 -12.98 0.51 -0.80
C PRO A 16 -11.79 -0.45 -0.69
N GLN A 17 -11.57 -1.03 0.49
CA GLN A 17 -10.48 -2.00 0.68
C GLN A 17 -10.63 -3.21 -0.25
N GLU A 18 -11.84 -3.73 -0.41
CA GLU A 18 -12.13 -4.82 -1.32
C GLU A 18 -11.73 -4.51 -2.77
N GLU A 19 -11.78 -3.25 -3.21
CA GLU A 19 -11.36 -2.88 -4.56
C GLU A 19 -9.85 -2.66 -4.68
N VAL A 20 -9.18 -2.26 -3.60
CA VAL A 20 -7.71 -2.10 -3.61
C VAL A 20 -7.02 -3.46 -3.55
N PHE A 21 -7.62 -4.42 -2.84
CA PHE A 21 -7.08 -5.74 -2.55
C PHE A 21 -7.96 -6.86 -3.14
N ASP A 22 -8.38 -6.72 -4.41
CA ASP A 22 -9.07 -7.76 -5.19
C ASP A 22 -8.11 -8.59 -6.08
N GLY A 23 -6.79 -8.43 -5.91
CA GLY A 23 -5.76 -9.08 -6.71
C GLY A 23 -5.51 -8.46 -8.09
N ARG A 24 -6.07 -7.28 -8.40
CA ARG A 24 -5.75 -6.58 -9.65
C ARG A 24 -4.38 -5.86 -9.59
N PRO A 25 -3.75 -5.59 -10.75
CA PRO A 25 -2.51 -4.83 -10.79
C PRO A 25 -2.68 -3.40 -10.28
N LEU A 26 -1.61 -2.82 -9.72
CA LEU A 26 -1.58 -1.43 -9.25
C LEU A 26 -1.88 -0.42 -10.36
N SER A 27 -1.61 -0.74 -11.64
CA SER A 27 -2.08 0.06 -12.78
C SER A 27 -3.61 0.17 -12.83
N ALA A 28 -4.33 -0.91 -12.56
CA ALA A 28 -5.78 -0.91 -12.54
C ALA A 28 -6.33 -0.21 -11.27
N VAL A 29 -5.66 -0.39 -10.13
CA VAL A 29 -5.97 0.37 -8.89
C VAL A 29 -5.80 1.86 -9.13
N LEU A 30 -4.70 2.27 -9.76
CA LEU A 30 -4.41 3.67 -10.09
C LEU A 30 -5.50 4.27 -10.99
N VAL A 31 -5.93 3.55 -12.03
CA VAL A 31 -7.00 4.01 -12.92
C VAL A 31 -8.34 4.16 -12.20
N ALA A 32 -8.61 3.32 -11.21
CA ALA A 32 -9.86 3.37 -10.45
C ALA A 32 -9.85 4.43 -9.35
N SER A 33 -8.67 4.79 -8.83
CA SER A 33 -8.51 5.72 -7.72
C SER A 33 -8.97 7.13 -8.12
N PRO A 34 -9.92 7.74 -7.39
CA PRO A 34 -10.26 9.15 -7.58
C PRO A 34 -9.15 10.10 -7.09
N ASP A 35 -8.31 9.64 -6.16
CA ASP A 35 -7.35 10.50 -5.46
C ASP A 35 -5.90 10.35 -5.97
N ALA A 36 -5.59 9.25 -6.69
CA ALA A 36 -4.27 9.03 -7.28
C ALA A 36 -4.30 9.24 -8.79
N ILE A 37 -3.49 10.16 -9.30
CA ILE A 37 -3.44 10.57 -10.72
C ILE A 37 -2.29 9.86 -11.43
N ASN A 38 -1.23 9.53 -10.70
CA ASN A 38 -0.04 8.88 -11.25
C ASN A 38 0.58 7.89 -10.24
N SER A 39 1.65 7.20 -10.66
CA SER A 39 2.32 6.20 -9.83
C SER A 39 3.00 6.77 -8.58
N ILE A 40 3.35 8.06 -8.57
CA ILE A 40 3.91 8.75 -7.40
C ILE A 40 2.83 8.91 -6.33
N ASP A 41 1.60 9.27 -6.71
CA ASP A 41 0.49 9.37 -5.76
C ASP A 41 0.16 8.00 -5.15
N LEU A 42 0.28 6.93 -5.96
CA LEU A 42 0.14 5.56 -5.47
C LEU A 42 1.23 5.21 -4.46
N LEU A 43 2.49 5.54 -4.75
CA LEU A 43 3.61 5.40 -3.82
C LEU A 43 3.38 6.18 -2.52
N ASP A 44 2.92 7.43 -2.61
CA ASP A 44 2.62 8.30 -1.47
C ASP A 44 1.46 7.75 -0.62
N ALA A 45 0.47 7.11 -1.24
CA ALA A 45 -0.60 6.43 -0.52
C ALA A 45 -0.05 5.30 0.37
N PHE A 46 0.91 4.50 -0.12
CA PHE A 46 1.57 3.47 0.70
C PHE A 46 2.51 4.09 1.74
N ALA A 47 3.35 5.06 1.36
CA ALA A 47 4.28 5.74 2.27
C ALA A 47 3.54 6.39 3.44
N GLY A 48 2.52 7.18 3.13
CA GLY A 48 1.72 7.85 4.12
C GLY A 48 0.86 6.89 4.95
N ALA A 49 0.46 5.74 4.41
CA ALA A 49 -0.21 4.72 5.21
C ALA A 49 0.74 4.05 6.22
N LEU A 50 2.03 3.91 5.90
CA LEU A 50 3.05 3.45 6.85
C LEU A 50 3.23 4.47 7.98
N ALA A 51 3.32 5.76 7.64
CA ALA A 51 3.41 6.84 8.62
C ALA A 51 2.15 6.93 9.50
N ASP A 52 0.96 6.75 8.92
CA ASP A 52 -0.30 6.74 9.68
C ASP A 52 -0.35 5.60 10.72
N VAL A 53 0.32 4.47 10.45
CA VAL A 53 0.42 3.32 11.36
C VAL A 53 1.64 3.41 12.29
N GLY A 54 2.53 4.39 12.07
CA GLY A 54 3.72 4.65 12.88
C GLY A 54 4.83 3.61 12.72
N VAL A 55 4.98 3.07 11.51
CA VAL A 55 5.97 2.04 11.19
C VAL A 55 6.93 2.44 10.07
N ASP A 56 6.87 3.70 9.63
CA ASP A 56 7.68 4.24 8.54
C ASP A 56 9.19 4.26 8.86
N ASP A 57 9.57 4.29 10.14
CA ASP A 57 10.96 4.15 10.57
C ASP A 57 11.46 2.68 10.55
N ASP A 58 10.55 1.70 10.57
CA ASP A 58 10.87 0.27 10.72
C ASP A 58 10.88 -0.49 9.37
N VAL A 59 10.35 0.10 8.30
CA VAL A 59 10.27 -0.55 6.99
C VAL A 59 10.62 0.38 5.84
N GLU A 60 11.19 -0.20 4.78
CA GLU A 60 11.36 0.49 3.51
C GLU A 60 10.27 0.05 2.54
N LEU A 61 9.78 1.01 1.74
CA LEU A 61 8.86 0.69 0.65
C LEU A 61 9.54 -0.27 -0.33
N PRO A 62 8.94 -1.43 -0.62
CA PRO A 62 9.53 -2.38 -1.54
C PRO A 62 9.55 -1.77 -2.95
N THR A 63 10.57 -2.13 -3.73
CA THR A 63 10.56 -1.86 -5.17
C THR A 63 9.32 -2.53 -5.78
N MET A 64 8.45 -1.72 -6.39
CA MET A 64 7.23 -2.19 -7.04
C MET A 64 7.09 -1.55 -8.42
N THR A 65 6.41 -2.27 -9.30
CA THR A 65 5.95 -1.80 -10.61
C THR A 65 4.43 -1.81 -10.63
N LEU A 66 3.83 -1.16 -11.63
CA LEU A 66 2.38 -1.14 -11.79
C LEU A 66 1.76 -2.51 -12.16
N ASP A 67 2.60 -3.54 -12.37
CA ASP A 67 2.18 -4.93 -12.58
C ASP A 67 2.02 -5.71 -11.28
N HIS A 68 2.59 -5.21 -10.17
CA HIS A 68 2.40 -5.81 -8.85
C HIS A 68 0.97 -5.57 -8.36
N THR A 69 0.52 -6.36 -7.39
CA THR A 69 -0.74 -6.14 -6.68
C THR A 69 -0.53 -5.35 -5.39
N ALA A 70 -1.59 -4.76 -4.84
CA ALA A 70 -1.50 -4.11 -3.53
C ALA A 70 -1.18 -5.12 -2.41
N GLU A 71 -1.63 -6.37 -2.56
CA GLU A 71 -1.31 -7.48 -1.67
C GLU A 71 0.16 -7.83 -1.67
N ASP A 72 0.83 -7.83 -2.83
CA ASP A 72 2.27 -8.09 -2.93
C ASP A 72 3.06 -7.08 -2.10
N VAL A 73 2.70 -5.79 -2.23
CA VAL A 73 3.32 -4.69 -1.50
C VAL A 73 3.12 -4.84 0.01
N VAL A 74 1.88 -5.03 0.45
CA VAL A 74 1.56 -5.19 1.89
C VAL A 74 2.18 -6.46 2.47
N SER A 75 2.27 -7.55 1.68
CA SER A 75 2.92 -8.79 2.08
C SER A 75 4.43 -8.62 2.25
N ALA A 76 5.08 -7.89 1.34
CA ALA A 76 6.50 -7.56 1.45
C ALA A 76 6.78 -6.69 2.69
N LEU A 77 5.96 -5.67 2.93
CA LEU A 77 6.04 -4.82 4.13
C LEU A 77 5.82 -5.64 5.41
N GLY A 78 4.85 -6.57 5.42
CA GLY A 78 4.58 -7.46 6.54
C GLY A 78 5.77 -8.37 6.90
N LYS A 79 6.52 -8.83 5.90
CA LYS A 79 7.75 -9.62 6.12
C LYS A 79 8.86 -8.79 6.77
N GLN A 80 9.00 -7.52 6.36
CA GLN A 80 9.97 -6.60 6.97
C GLN A 80 9.63 -6.33 8.43
N LEU A 81 8.37 -6.00 8.74
CA LEU A 81 7.91 -5.77 10.12
C LEU A 81 8.15 -6.98 11.04
N ALA A 82 7.91 -8.19 10.54
CA ALA A 82 8.16 -9.41 11.30
C ALA A 82 9.65 -9.60 11.62
N THR A 83 10.54 -9.12 10.75
CA THR A 83 11.99 -9.19 10.94
C THR A 83 12.49 -8.11 11.89
N ALA A 84 11.97 -6.88 11.80
CA ALA A 84 12.35 -5.77 12.68
C ALA A 84 11.90 -5.96 14.14
N SER A 85 10.82 -6.71 14.36
CA SER A 85 10.28 -7.01 15.69
C SER A 85 10.96 -8.20 16.40
N SER A 86 11.96 -8.84 15.76
CA SER A 86 12.68 -10.02 16.27
C SER A 86 14.04 -9.64 16.84
#